data_AF-A0A967T7Y0-F1
#
_entry.id   AF-A0A967T7Y0-F1
#
_cell.length_a   1.000
_cell.length_b   1.000
_cell.length_c   1.000
_cell.angle_alpha   90.00
_cell.angle_beta   90.00
_cell.angle_gamma   90.00
#
_symmetry.space_group_name_H-M   'P 1'
#
loop_
_entity.id
_entity.type
_entity.pdbx_description
1 polymer ?
#
loop_
_entity_poly.entity_id
_entity_poly.type
_entity_poly.pdbx_seq_one_letter_code
_entity_poly.pdbx_strand_id
1 'polypeptide(L)'
;MTVYAQAPVPGSGRSRVIAEAAVLIALLVALPLLGLALGDRPITPYLELPPRTRPVPHAPYSPQAFALFAALALAATGLIGALAWPRRPGPRPIEARPQPFPWWGWAGLAWLAGAWLLAWTRFGWMEALQPYTFAPIWVGYVVAINAHTFRRTGHCLLRDRPGFLLALFLASAVFWWYFEYLNHFVQNWYYVGVQSFGPRTYVLHASLAFSTVLPAVTSTMQWLHSYPLLRRGYARPVRIAGTRGLGLFTVLAAGLALAGLAAWPELLFPLVWMAPLLLVLGIQALRGEPTWFADLASGRWERLYLPALAAPLCGLLWEMWNFHSQAKWVYSIPFVQRYHLFEMPLLGYTGYLPFGLECAVIADLVGRAFRRPPQLLPTSDRRLA
;
A
#
# COMPACT_ATOMS: atom_id res chain seq x y z
N MET A 1 -17.80 -1.73 36.45
CA MET A 1 -16.62 -1.10 37.08
C MET A 1 -15.82 -0.38 36.01
N THR A 2 -15.91 0.95 36.07
CA THR A 2 -15.09 1.99 35.42
C THR A 2 -14.83 1.87 33.90
N VAL A 3 -15.82 2.32 33.13
CA VAL A 3 -15.69 2.70 31.72
C VAL A 3 -14.86 3.98 31.64
N TYR A 4 -13.62 3.90 31.14
CA TYR A 4 -12.87 5.08 30.71
C TYR A 4 -13.46 5.59 29.39
N ALA A 5 -14.54 6.35 29.49
CA ALA A 5 -14.95 7.24 28.41
C ALA A 5 -14.00 8.44 28.43
N GLN A 6 -12.90 8.39 27.65
CA GLN A 6 -12.13 9.59 27.39
C GLN A 6 -12.94 10.51 26.48
N ALA A 7 -13.36 11.64 27.03
CA ALA A 7 -13.92 12.74 26.27
C ALA A 7 -12.91 13.21 25.20
N PRO A 8 -13.35 13.53 23.97
CA PRO A 8 -12.45 14.07 22.97
C PRO A 8 -11.98 15.46 23.39
N VAL A 9 -10.68 15.63 23.61
CA VAL A 9 -10.06 16.95 23.84
C VAL A 9 -10.28 17.80 22.57
N PRO A 10 -11.01 18.93 22.65
CA PRO A 10 -11.21 19.80 21.51
C PRO A 10 -9.93 20.60 21.25
N GLY A 11 -9.38 20.51 20.03
CA GLY A 11 -8.32 21.42 19.55
C GLY A 11 -6.92 20.83 19.35
N SER A 12 -6.61 19.63 19.87
CA SER A 12 -5.25 19.06 19.84
C SER A 12 -4.99 18.02 18.72
N GLY A 13 -6.04 17.53 18.05
CA GLY A 13 -5.92 16.40 17.13
C GLY A 13 -5.15 16.68 15.83
N ARG A 14 -5.36 17.84 15.21
CA ARG A 14 -4.77 18.14 13.89
C ARG A 14 -3.29 18.55 13.98
N SER A 15 -2.95 19.39 14.96
CA SER A 15 -1.56 19.81 15.22
C SER A 15 -0.69 18.61 15.62
N ARG A 16 -1.25 17.71 16.44
CA ARG A 16 -0.62 16.45 16.78
C ARG A 16 -0.38 15.61 15.52
N VAL A 17 -1.41 15.28 14.74
CA VAL A 17 -1.25 14.48 13.50
C VAL A 17 -0.20 15.08 12.54
N ILE A 18 -0.14 16.40 12.40
CA ILE A 18 0.87 17.07 11.57
C ILE A 18 2.28 16.86 12.14
N ALA A 19 2.47 17.05 13.44
CA ALA A 19 3.77 16.82 14.09
C ALA A 19 4.19 15.34 14.01
N GLU A 20 3.25 14.42 14.13
CA GLU A 20 3.51 12.98 13.99
C GLU A 20 3.96 12.63 12.57
N ALA A 21 3.26 13.14 11.56
CA ALA A 21 3.64 12.98 10.16
C ALA A 21 5.02 13.60 9.89
N ALA A 22 5.33 14.78 10.45
CA ALA A 22 6.62 15.45 10.27
C ALA A 22 7.78 14.62 10.84
N VAL A 23 7.64 14.10 12.07
CA VAL A 23 8.66 13.22 12.68
C VAL A 23 8.85 11.95 11.87
N LEU A 24 7.75 11.33 11.43
CA LEU A 24 7.81 10.12 10.60
C LEU A 24 8.55 10.40 9.29
N ILE A 25 8.16 11.44 8.56
CA ILE A 25 8.80 11.84 7.29
C ILE A 25 10.29 12.13 7.52
N ALA A 26 10.62 12.87 8.59
CA ALA A 26 12.02 13.16 8.92
C ALA A 26 12.83 11.87 9.13
N LEU A 27 12.30 10.90 9.87
CA LEU A 27 12.98 9.62 10.08
C LEU A 27 13.10 8.81 8.78
N LEU A 28 12.02 8.68 8.02
CA LEU A 28 11.98 7.93 6.76
C LEU A 28 12.98 8.48 5.73
N VAL A 29 13.17 9.80 5.69
CA VAL A 29 14.16 10.44 4.81
C VAL A 29 15.57 10.38 5.39
N ALA A 30 15.75 10.73 6.67
CA ALA A 30 17.07 10.89 7.25
C ALA A 30 17.79 9.56 7.49
N LEU A 31 17.09 8.48 7.84
CA LEU A 31 17.73 7.21 8.21
C LEU A 31 18.53 6.58 7.04
N PRO A 32 18.01 6.47 5.81
CA PRO A 32 18.81 6.03 4.67
C PRO A 32 20.03 6.91 4.38
N LEU A 33 19.89 8.24 4.50
CA LEU A 33 21.00 9.19 4.30
C LEU A 33 22.05 9.09 5.40
N LEU A 34 21.63 8.89 6.64
CA LEU A 34 22.52 8.67 7.77
C LEU A 34 23.38 7.42 7.54
N GLY A 35 22.78 6.37 6.97
CA GLY A 35 23.51 5.18 6.53
C GLY A 35 24.65 5.46 5.56
N LEU A 36 24.41 6.33 4.58
CA LEU A 36 25.45 6.79 3.64
C LEU A 36 26.55 7.57 4.36
N ALA A 37 26.16 8.52 5.22
CA ALA A 37 27.10 9.35 5.96
C ALA A 37 27.99 8.53 6.90
N LEU A 38 27.42 7.55 7.60
CA LEU A 38 28.17 6.65 8.48
C LEU A 38 29.06 5.66 7.72
N GLY A 39 28.77 5.42 6.43
CA GLY A 39 29.57 4.58 5.56
C GLY A 39 30.55 5.34 4.67
N ASP A 40 30.78 6.63 4.93
CA ASP A 40 31.63 7.53 4.12
C ASP A 40 31.28 7.54 2.62
N ARG A 41 30.00 7.38 2.28
CA ARG A 41 29.51 7.38 0.90
C ARG A 41 28.92 8.74 0.50
N PRO A 42 29.13 9.19 -0.75
CA PRO A 42 28.59 10.46 -1.21
C PRO A 42 27.06 10.41 -1.23
N ILE A 43 26.43 11.45 -0.67
CA ILE A 43 24.97 11.55 -0.58
C ILE A 43 24.37 12.09 -1.90
N THR A 44 25.11 12.93 -2.63
CA THR A 44 24.63 13.64 -3.83
C THR A 44 23.91 12.77 -4.87
N PRO A 45 24.41 11.56 -5.23
CA PRO A 45 23.74 10.71 -6.22
C PRO A 45 22.32 10.28 -5.80
N TYR A 46 22.06 10.23 -4.50
CA TYR A 46 20.78 9.79 -3.93
C TYR A 46 19.75 10.92 -3.81
N LEU A 47 20.17 12.17 -4.01
CA LEU A 47 19.32 13.37 -3.95
C LEU A 47 18.89 13.88 -5.34
N GLU A 48 19.26 13.18 -6.43
CA GLU A 48 18.87 13.56 -7.79
C GLU A 48 17.34 13.53 -7.99
N LEU A 49 16.77 14.62 -8.52
CA LEU A 49 15.34 14.75 -8.82
C LEU A 49 15.13 15.23 -10.28
N PRO A 50 14.35 14.52 -11.11
CA PRO A 50 13.73 13.23 -10.84
C PRO A 50 14.75 12.07 -10.77
N PRO A 51 14.38 10.95 -10.11
CA PRO A 51 15.13 9.71 -10.13
C PRO A 51 15.56 9.31 -11.54
N ARG A 52 16.86 9.09 -11.73
CA ARG A 52 17.35 8.39 -12.91
C ARG A 52 17.61 6.95 -12.54
N THR A 53 16.57 6.12 -12.62
CA THR A 53 16.75 4.68 -12.47
C THR A 53 17.48 4.13 -13.70
N ARG A 54 18.52 3.36 -13.47
CA ARG A 54 19.33 2.72 -14.52
C ARG A 54 19.26 1.22 -14.32
N PRO A 55 19.37 0.42 -15.40
CA PRO A 55 19.55 -1.01 -15.25
C PRO A 55 20.84 -1.27 -14.47
N VAL A 56 20.71 -1.88 -13.29
CA VAL A 56 21.85 -2.28 -12.46
C VAL A 56 21.87 -3.81 -12.37
N PRO A 57 23.02 -4.44 -12.68
CA PRO A 57 23.16 -5.87 -12.48
C PRO A 57 23.19 -6.17 -10.99
N HIS A 58 22.23 -6.96 -10.53
CA HIS A 58 22.17 -7.49 -9.17
C HIS A 58 22.69 -8.91 -9.12
N ALA A 59 22.95 -9.40 -7.91
CA ALA A 59 23.29 -10.80 -7.66
C ALA A 59 22.41 -11.78 -8.46
N PRO A 60 23.02 -12.78 -9.11
CA PRO A 60 22.32 -13.71 -9.98
C PRO A 60 21.36 -14.60 -9.18
N TYR A 61 20.46 -15.28 -9.89
CA TYR A 61 19.50 -16.20 -9.30
C TYR A 61 20.17 -17.24 -8.40
N SER A 62 19.66 -17.39 -7.17
CA SER A 62 20.09 -18.42 -6.23
C SER A 62 18.90 -19.30 -5.84
N PRO A 63 18.92 -20.61 -6.16
CA PRO A 63 17.89 -21.55 -5.72
C PRO A 63 17.72 -21.59 -4.20
N GLN A 64 18.80 -21.46 -3.44
CA GLN A 64 18.81 -21.49 -1.98
C GLN A 64 18.12 -20.25 -1.41
N ALA A 65 18.48 -19.06 -1.92
CA ALA A 65 17.83 -17.83 -1.51
C ALA A 65 16.34 -17.85 -1.89
N PHE A 66 16.01 -18.30 -3.12
CA PHE A 66 14.63 -18.44 -3.56
C PHE A 66 13.84 -19.38 -2.63
N ALA A 67 14.37 -20.56 -2.31
CA ALA A 67 13.72 -21.51 -1.40
C ALA A 67 13.53 -20.93 0.00
N LEU A 68 14.53 -20.19 0.52
CA LEU A 68 14.44 -19.52 1.81
C LEU A 68 13.33 -18.45 1.81
N PHE A 69 13.32 -17.55 0.84
CA PHE A 69 12.28 -16.51 0.73
C PHE A 69 10.89 -17.12 0.53
N ALA A 70 10.77 -18.16 -0.29
CA ALA A 70 9.52 -18.90 -0.45
C ALA A 70 9.05 -19.52 0.88
N ALA A 71 9.94 -20.19 1.60
CA ALA A 71 9.63 -20.81 2.88
C ALA A 71 9.20 -19.76 3.93
N LEU A 72 9.89 -18.62 4.00
CA LEU A 72 9.52 -17.51 4.90
C LEU A 72 8.15 -16.94 4.55
N ALA A 73 7.87 -16.71 3.27
CA ALA A 73 6.57 -16.20 2.82
C ALA A 73 5.45 -17.20 3.11
N LEU A 74 5.65 -18.49 2.85
CA LEU A 74 4.68 -19.55 3.13
C LEU A 74 4.46 -19.74 4.62
N ALA A 75 5.51 -19.71 5.44
CA ALA A 75 5.41 -19.81 6.88
C ALA A 75 4.65 -18.62 7.47
N ALA A 76 4.96 -17.39 7.04
CA ALA A 76 4.28 -16.19 7.50
C ALA A 76 2.80 -16.17 7.10
N THR A 77 2.49 -16.44 5.83
CA THR A 77 1.11 -16.48 5.33
C THR A 77 0.31 -17.64 5.91
N GLY A 78 0.92 -18.81 6.06
CA GLY A 78 0.33 -19.99 6.70
C GLY A 78 0.02 -19.75 8.18
N LEU A 79 0.95 -19.17 8.93
CA LEU A 79 0.74 -18.81 10.33
C LEU A 79 -0.38 -17.78 10.47
N ILE A 80 -0.34 -16.70 9.68
CA ILE A 80 -1.39 -15.68 9.69
C ILE A 80 -2.74 -16.30 9.32
N GLY A 81 -2.80 -17.13 8.28
CA GLY A 81 -4.01 -17.83 7.86
C GLY A 81 -4.58 -18.75 8.94
N ALA A 82 -3.71 -19.51 9.62
CA ALA A 82 -4.12 -20.37 10.74
C ALA A 82 -4.63 -19.57 11.95
N LEU A 83 -4.03 -18.42 12.25
CA LEU A 83 -4.45 -17.55 13.35
C LEU A 83 -5.73 -16.76 13.02
N ALA A 84 -5.87 -16.33 11.77
CA ALA A 84 -7.03 -15.61 11.23
C ALA A 84 -8.19 -16.53 10.87
N TRP A 85 -8.02 -17.85 10.97
CA TRP A 85 -9.10 -18.81 10.70
C TRP A 85 -10.27 -18.58 11.68
N PRO A 86 -11.50 -18.39 11.16
CA PRO A 86 -12.67 -18.16 12.01
C PRO A 86 -12.89 -19.29 13.02
N ARG A 87 -12.99 -18.95 14.31
CA ARG A 87 -13.30 -19.92 15.39
C ARG A 87 -14.70 -19.75 15.95
N ARG A 88 -15.27 -18.56 15.78
CA ARG A 88 -16.63 -18.23 16.20
C ARG A 88 -17.32 -17.47 15.07
N PRO A 89 -18.62 -17.70 14.86
CA PRO A 89 -19.39 -16.93 13.90
C PRO A 89 -19.30 -15.44 14.23
N GLY A 90 -19.18 -14.64 13.18
CA GLY A 90 -19.05 -13.19 13.29
C GLY A 90 -20.41 -12.53 13.50
N PRO A 91 -20.46 -11.18 13.52
CA PRO A 91 -21.71 -10.45 13.44
C PRO A 91 -22.53 -10.95 12.24
N ARG A 92 -23.87 -10.93 12.36
CA ARG A 92 -24.74 -11.29 11.22
C ARG A 92 -24.31 -10.50 9.98
N PRO A 93 -24.29 -11.13 8.79
CA PRO A 93 -24.02 -10.42 7.55
C PRO A 93 -24.92 -9.19 7.46
N ILE A 94 -24.37 -8.06 7.02
CA ILE A 94 -25.23 -6.92 6.64
C ILE A 94 -26.12 -7.45 5.52
N GLU A 95 -27.44 -7.35 5.67
CA GLU A 95 -28.38 -7.67 4.60
C GLU A 95 -28.05 -6.80 3.39
N ALA A 96 -27.33 -7.38 2.44
CA ALA A 96 -27.01 -6.73 1.19
C ALA A 96 -28.32 -6.63 0.41
N ARG A 97 -28.91 -5.44 0.34
CA ARG A 97 -29.96 -5.12 -0.63
C ARG A 97 -29.26 -4.75 -1.94
N PRO A 98 -29.21 -5.65 -2.93
CA PRO A 98 -28.49 -5.38 -4.17
C PRO A 98 -29.09 -4.15 -4.83
N GLN A 99 -28.26 -3.14 -5.06
CA GLN A 99 -28.62 -1.98 -5.87
C GLN A 99 -28.41 -2.33 -7.35
N PRO A 100 -29.12 -1.68 -8.29
CA PRO A 100 -28.74 -1.73 -9.69
C PRO A 100 -27.31 -1.19 -9.87
N PHE A 101 -26.60 -1.71 -10.87
CA PHE A 101 -25.27 -1.18 -11.20
C PHE A 101 -25.42 0.25 -11.72
N PRO A 102 -24.73 1.24 -11.13
CA PRO A 102 -24.98 2.65 -11.44
C PRO A 102 -24.42 3.03 -12.82
N TRP A 103 -25.03 4.04 -13.46
CA TRP A 103 -24.60 4.52 -14.78
C TRP A 103 -23.12 4.95 -14.81
N TRP A 104 -22.63 5.59 -13.73
CA TRP A 104 -21.23 5.99 -13.62
C TRP A 104 -20.28 4.81 -13.49
N GLY A 105 -20.78 3.64 -13.05
CA GLY A 105 -20.04 2.38 -13.10
C GLY A 105 -19.84 1.90 -14.52
N TRP A 106 -20.87 1.98 -15.37
CA TRP A 106 -20.74 1.66 -16.79
C TRP A 106 -19.79 2.63 -17.50
N ALA A 107 -19.87 3.92 -17.19
CA ALA A 107 -18.92 4.91 -17.69
C ALA A 107 -17.47 4.59 -17.26
N GLY A 108 -17.26 4.20 -16.00
CA GLY A 108 -15.96 3.76 -15.50
C GLY A 108 -15.42 2.51 -16.20
N LEU A 109 -16.27 1.52 -16.47
CA LEU A 109 -15.89 0.32 -17.23
C LEU A 109 -15.56 0.64 -18.70
N ALA A 110 -16.36 1.49 -19.35
CA ALA A 110 -16.09 1.92 -20.71
C ALA A 110 -14.78 2.71 -20.81
N TRP A 111 -14.53 3.61 -19.84
CA TRP A 111 -13.26 4.33 -19.71
C TRP A 111 -12.08 3.37 -19.49
N LEU A 112 -12.22 2.43 -18.56
CA LEU A 112 -11.19 1.42 -18.29
C LEU A 112 -10.86 0.60 -19.54
N ALA A 113 -11.88 0.08 -20.23
CA ALA A 113 -11.71 -0.71 -21.44
C ALA A 113 -11.10 0.11 -22.59
N GLY A 114 -11.57 1.34 -22.78
CA GLY A 114 -11.03 2.26 -23.78
C GLY A 114 -9.57 2.62 -23.50
N ALA A 115 -9.25 3.02 -22.26
CA ALA A 115 -7.88 3.34 -21.85
C ALA A 115 -6.96 2.12 -21.96
N TRP A 116 -7.44 0.91 -21.63
CA TRP A 116 -6.68 -0.33 -21.80
C TRP A 116 -6.46 -0.64 -23.28
N LEU A 117 -7.50 -0.57 -24.11
CA LEU A 117 -7.37 -0.78 -25.55
C LEU A 117 -6.34 0.18 -26.16
N LEU A 118 -6.43 1.46 -25.82
CA LEU A 118 -5.47 2.48 -26.23
C LEU A 118 -4.07 2.16 -25.69
N ALA A 119 -3.91 1.78 -24.43
CA ALA A 119 -2.62 1.43 -23.84
C ALA A 119 -1.94 0.25 -24.53
N TRP A 120 -2.72 -0.73 -24.99
CA TRP A 120 -2.20 -2.00 -25.51
C TRP A 120 -2.21 -2.10 -27.03
N THR A 121 -2.85 -1.16 -27.72
CA THR A 121 -2.85 -1.12 -29.18
C THR A 121 -2.04 0.07 -29.65
N ARG A 122 -1.08 -0.16 -30.54
CA ARG A 122 -0.17 0.88 -31.05
C ARG A 122 -0.82 1.65 -32.21
N PHE A 123 -1.85 2.43 -31.91
CA PHE A 123 -2.46 3.31 -32.90
C PHE A 123 -1.51 4.47 -33.23
N GLY A 124 -1.20 4.68 -34.52
CA GLY A 124 -0.27 5.74 -34.94
C GLY A 124 -0.70 7.14 -34.49
N TRP A 125 -2.00 7.44 -34.51
CA TRP A 125 -2.53 8.73 -34.04
C TRP A 125 -2.42 8.93 -32.52
N MET A 126 -2.19 7.85 -31.75
CA MET A 126 -2.11 7.87 -30.29
C MET A 126 -0.66 7.92 -29.78
N GLU A 127 0.35 7.84 -30.65
CA GLU A 127 1.76 7.69 -30.28
C GLU A 127 2.23 8.69 -29.21
N ALA A 128 1.83 9.96 -29.33
CA ALA A 128 2.20 11.02 -28.38
C ALA A 128 1.57 10.85 -26.99
N LEU A 129 0.39 10.23 -26.89
CA LEU A 129 -0.37 10.06 -25.65
C LEU A 129 -0.23 8.64 -25.06
N GLN A 130 0.26 7.71 -25.86
CA GLN A 130 0.42 6.30 -25.52
C GLN A 130 1.18 6.05 -24.19
N PRO A 131 2.27 6.79 -23.87
CA PRO A 131 2.96 6.65 -22.57
C PRO A 131 2.10 6.99 -21.35
N TYR A 132 1.06 7.82 -21.51
CA TYR A 132 0.29 8.40 -20.41
C TYR A 132 -0.95 7.58 -20.03
N THR A 133 -1.13 6.39 -20.60
CA THR A 133 -2.36 5.60 -20.49
C THR A 133 -2.53 4.85 -19.17
N PHE A 134 -1.45 4.68 -18.40
CA PHE A 134 -1.47 3.94 -17.13
C PHE A 134 -2.39 4.55 -16.06
N ALA A 135 -2.29 5.86 -15.81
CA ALA A 135 -3.14 6.54 -14.82
C ALA A 135 -4.64 6.53 -15.22
N PRO A 136 -5.02 6.83 -16.49
CA PRO A 136 -6.40 6.64 -16.96
C PRO A 136 -6.99 5.26 -16.69
N ILE A 137 -6.24 4.18 -16.93
CA ILE A 137 -6.70 2.80 -16.65
C ILE A 137 -7.08 2.68 -15.16
N TRP A 138 -6.22 3.10 -14.25
CA TRP A 138 -6.48 3.00 -12.82
C TRP A 138 -7.62 3.88 -12.32
N VAL A 139 -7.82 5.07 -12.90
CA VAL A 139 -9.00 5.89 -12.58
C VAL A 139 -10.27 5.15 -12.97
N GLY A 140 -10.30 4.53 -14.15
CA GLY A 140 -11.42 3.66 -14.58
C GLY A 140 -11.66 2.50 -13.62
N TYR A 141 -10.59 1.84 -13.18
CA TYR A 141 -10.67 0.77 -12.18
C TYR A 141 -11.27 1.24 -10.85
N VAL A 142 -10.77 2.35 -10.30
CA VAL A 142 -11.25 2.91 -9.02
C VAL A 142 -12.75 3.23 -9.10
N VAL A 143 -13.22 3.79 -10.23
CA VAL A 143 -14.65 4.04 -10.45
C VAL A 143 -15.44 2.73 -10.54
N ALA A 144 -14.97 1.77 -11.34
CA ALA A 144 -15.65 0.50 -11.55
C ALA A 144 -15.76 -0.34 -10.26
N ILE A 145 -14.69 -0.42 -9.46
CA ILE A 145 -14.68 -1.20 -8.22
C ILE A 145 -15.56 -0.53 -7.14
N ASN A 146 -15.61 0.80 -7.09
CA ASN A 146 -16.57 1.54 -6.24
C ASN A 146 -18.02 1.30 -6.70
N ALA A 147 -18.28 1.25 -8.01
CA ALA A 147 -19.61 0.95 -8.55
C ALA A 147 -20.08 -0.45 -8.17
N HIS A 148 -19.18 -1.42 -8.24
CA HIS A 148 -19.48 -2.78 -7.84
C HIS A 148 -19.72 -2.90 -6.33
N THR A 149 -18.95 -2.16 -5.53
CA THR A 149 -19.17 -2.08 -4.08
C THR A 149 -20.53 -1.46 -3.75
N PHE A 150 -20.89 -0.37 -4.45
CA PHE A 150 -22.19 0.28 -4.32
C PHE A 150 -23.34 -0.66 -4.72
N ARG A 151 -23.20 -1.40 -5.83
CA ARG A 151 -24.16 -2.44 -6.26
C ARG A 151 -24.42 -3.45 -5.14
N ARG A 152 -23.37 -3.85 -4.41
CA ARG A 152 -23.46 -4.88 -3.36
C ARG A 152 -23.99 -4.36 -2.02
N THR A 153 -23.69 -3.11 -1.67
CA THR A 153 -23.89 -2.63 -0.29
C THR A 153 -24.76 -1.37 -0.19
N GLY A 154 -25.06 -0.70 -1.30
CA GLY A 154 -25.67 0.62 -1.32
C GLY A 154 -24.72 1.76 -0.90
N HIS A 155 -23.46 1.44 -0.59
CA HIS A 155 -22.47 2.36 -0.05
C HIS A 155 -21.12 2.17 -0.77
N CYS A 156 -20.36 3.24 -0.93
CA CYS A 156 -19.00 3.19 -1.47
C CYS A 156 -18.22 4.46 -1.16
N LEU A 157 -16.89 4.40 -1.18
CA LEU A 157 -16.03 5.57 -0.92
C LEU A 157 -16.33 6.73 -1.87
N LEU A 158 -16.53 6.44 -3.16
CA LEU A 158 -16.77 7.46 -4.17
C LEU A 158 -18.03 8.30 -3.88
N ARG A 159 -19.08 7.70 -3.31
CA ARG A 159 -20.34 8.38 -2.98
C ARG A 159 -20.37 8.94 -1.56
N ASP A 160 -19.94 8.14 -0.60
CA ASP A 160 -20.12 8.46 0.82
C ASP A 160 -18.98 9.34 1.37
N ARG A 161 -17.78 9.25 0.78
CA ARG A 161 -16.59 9.99 1.22
C ARG A 161 -15.71 10.49 0.06
N PRO A 162 -16.25 11.26 -0.91
CA PRO A 162 -15.51 11.71 -2.09
C PRO A 162 -14.26 12.55 -1.73
N GLY A 163 -14.36 13.42 -0.72
CA GLY A 163 -13.21 14.23 -0.28
C GLY A 163 -12.07 13.41 0.34
N PHE A 164 -12.40 12.31 1.02
CA PHE A 164 -11.39 11.37 1.52
C PHE A 164 -10.75 10.60 0.36
N LEU A 165 -11.54 10.11 -0.59
CA LEU A 165 -11.03 9.44 -1.78
C LEU A 165 -10.11 10.36 -2.59
N LEU A 166 -10.47 11.63 -2.77
CA LEU A 166 -9.62 12.63 -3.42
C LEU A 166 -8.31 12.85 -2.66
N ALA A 167 -8.35 12.92 -1.33
CA ALA A 167 -7.14 13.04 -0.53
C ALA A 167 -6.24 11.79 -0.61
N LEU A 168 -6.82 10.59 -0.83
CA LEU A 168 -6.02 9.40 -1.11
C LEU A 168 -5.25 9.54 -2.42
N PHE A 169 -5.83 10.13 -3.47
CA PHE A 169 -5.08 10.40 -4.72
C PHE A 169 -3.85 11.29 -4.45
N LEU A 170 -4.04 12.37 -3.70
CA LEU A 170 -2.95 13.31 -3.39
C LEU A 170 -1.88 12.68 -2.49
N ALA A 171 -2.30 11.97 -1.43
CA ALA A 171 -1.39 11.30 -0.52
C ALA A 171 -0.62 10.16 -1.21
N SER A 172 -1.25 9.49 -2.18
CA SER A 172 -0.67 8.36 -2.90
C SER A 172 0.55 8.76 -3.74
N ALA A 173 0.53 9.95 -4.33
CA ALA A 173 1.70 10.46 -5.06
C ALA A 173 2.92 10.58 -4.14
N VAL A 174 2.75 11.24 -2.98
CA VAL A 174 3.83 11.40 -1.99
C VAL A 174 4.27 10.04 -1.43
N PHE A 175 3.31 9.17 -1.14
CA PHE A 175 3.55 7.83 -0.65
C PHE A 175 4.43 7.01 -1.59
N TRP A 176 4.15 7.02 -2.89
CA TRP A 176 4.97 6.26 -3.84
C TRP A 176 6.31 6.94 -4.16
N TRP A 177 6.38 8.28 -4.19
CA TRP A 177 7.65 9.00 -4.33
C TRP A 177 8.66 8.61 -3.23
N TYR A 178 8.17 8.24 -2.05
CA TYR A 178 9.03 7.69 -1.01
C TYR A 178 9.61 6.31 -1.38
N PHE A 179 8.85 5.43 -2.04
CA PHE A 179 9.40 4.17 -2.56
C PHE A 179 10.40 4.39 -3.69
N GLU A 180 10.18 5.39 -4.56
CA GLU A 180 11.18 5.78 -5.56
C GLU A 180 12.47 6.29 -4.90
N TYR A 181 12.34 7.06 -3.81
CA TYR A 181 13.48 7.47 -3.00
C TYR A 181 14.22 6.26 -2.41
N LEU A 182 13.52 5.30 -1.81
CA LEU A 182 14.16 4.07 -1.31
C LEU A 182 14.78 3.24 -2.45
N ASN A 183 14.20 3.26 -3.64
CA ASN A 183 14.71 2.58 -4.81
C ASN A 183 16.05 3.17 -5.30
N HIS A 184 16.42 4.41 -4.94
CA HIS A 184 17.78 4.90 -5.21
C HIS A 184 18.85 4.08 -4.49
N PHE A 185 18.51 3.50 -3.32
CA PHE A 185 19.44 2.72 -2.51
C PHE A 185 19.55 1.27 -2.99
N VAL A 186 18.43 0.68 -3.40
CA VAL A 186 18.36 -0.76 -3.73
C VAL A 186 18.30 -1.05 -5.23
N GLN A 187 17.86 -0.08 -6.05
CA GLN A 187 17.77 -0.17 -7.51
C GLN A 187 17.05 -1.42 -8.03
N ASN A 188 15.95 -1.78 -7.35
CA ASN A 188 15.16 -2.97 -7.61
C ASN A 188 14.28 -2.87 -8.86
N TRP A 189 13.98 -1.65 -9.30
CA TRP A 189 13.24 -1.41 -10.54
C TRP A 189 13.77 -0.18 -11.27
N TYR A 190 13.56 -0.16 -12.59
CA TYR A 190 13.86 0.99 -13.43
C TYR A 190 12.79 1.19 -14.50
N TYR A 191 12.70 2.41 -15.03
CA TYR A 191 11.70 2.77 -16.02
C TYR A 191 12.25 2.73 -17.44
N VAL A 192 11.44 2.22 -18.37
CA VAL A 192 11.67 2.25 -19.82
C VAL A 192 10.52 2.96 -20.52
N GLY A 193 10.77 3.54 -21.69
CA GLY A 193 9.77 4.32 -22.45
C GLY A 193 9.55 5.74 -21.94
N VAL A 194 10.43 6.22 -21.05
CA VAL A 194 10.41 7.56 -20.45
C VAL A 194 11.68 8.36 -20.73
N GLN A 195 12.61 7.83 -21.53
CA GLN A 195 13.93 8.43 -21.77
C GLN A 195 13.84 9.78 -22.51
N SER A 196 12.77 9.99 -23.27
CA SER A 196 12.50 11.25 -23.97
C SER A 196 11.87 12.32 -23.07
N PHE A 197 11.50 11.99 -21.82
CA PHE A 197 10.82 12.93 -20.95
C PHE A 197 11.81 13.93 -20.34
N GLY A 198 11.48 15.22 -20.45
CA GLY A 198 12.14 16.24 -19.64
C GLY A 198 11.80 16.09 -18.15
N PRO A 199 12.60 16.68 -17.23
CA PRO A 199 12.41 16.53 -15.79
C PRO A 199 10.99 16.86 -15.30
N ARG A 200 10.41 17.96 -15.78
CA ARG A 200 9.06 18.41 -15.41
C ARG A 200 7.99 17.42 -15.88
N THR A 201 8.07 16.98 -17.14
CA THR A 201 7.14 16.01 -17.72
C THR A 201 7.19 14.69 -16.98
N TYR A 202 8.39 14.21 -16.65
CA TYR A 202 8.56 13.00 -15.85
C TYR A 202 7.89 13.12 -14.49
N VAL A 203 8.17 14.18 -13.72
CA VAL A 203 7.60 14.37 -12.39
C VAL A 203 6.08 14.42 -12.43
N LEU A 204 5.49 15.14 -13.40
CA LEU A 204 4.04 15.22 -13.54
C LEU A 204 3.43 13.87 -13.93
N HIS A 205 4.00 13.20 -14.93
CA HIS A 205 3.54 11.89 -15.39
C HIS A 205 3.63 10.83 -14.27
N ALA A 206 4.78 10.72 -13.63
CA ALA A 206 5.02 9.80 -12.53
C ALA A 206 4.06 10.10 -11.37
N SER A 207 3.91 11.36 -10.96
CA SER A 207 2.98 11.74 -9.88
C SER A 207 1.52 11.35 -10.20
N LEU A 208 1.09 11.49 -11.46
CA LEU A 208 -0.25 11.04 -11.87
C LEU A 208 -0.40 9.52 -11.77
N ALA A 209 0.58 8.75 -12.25
CA ALA A 209 0.57 7.29 -12.10
C ALA A 209 0.55 6.87 -10.61
N PHE A 210 1.44 7.46 -9.82
CA PHE A 210 1.61 7.21 -8.39
C PHE A 210 0.39 7.59 -7.56
N SER A 211 -0.38 8.59 -8.00
CA SER A 211 -1.60 9.02 -7.32
C SER A 211 -2.68 7.92 -7.24
N THR A 212 -2.56 6.85 -8.02
CA THR A 212 -3.64 5.86 -8.16
C THR A 212 -3.55 4.68 -7.18
N VAL A 213 -2.44 4.53 -6.47
CA VAL A 213 -2.13 3.35 -5.63
C VAL A 213 -3.04 3.23 -4.40
N LEU A 214 -3.02 4.22 -3.50
CA LEU A 214 -3.86 4.22 -2.30
C LEU A 214 -5.37 4.17 -2.61
N PRO A 215 -5.93 4.97 -3.55
CA PRO A 215 -7.36 4.90 -3.85
C PRO A 215 -7.76 3.56 -4.48
N ALA A 216 -6.89 2.91 -5.27
CA ALA A 216 -7.14 1.57 -5.78
C ALA A 216 -7.21 0.54 -4.66
N VAL A 217 -6.15 0.44 -3.83
CA VAL A 217 -6.08 -0.55 -2.74
C VAL A 217 -7.21 -0.35 -1.74
N THR A 218 -7.51 0.90 -1.37
CA THR A 218 -8.57 1.20 -0.38
C THR A 218 -9.97 0.87 -0.94
N SER A 219 -10.22 1.18 -2.22
CA SER A 219 -11.49 0.83 -2.87
C SER A 219 -11.65 -0.69 -3.01
N THR A 220 -10.58 -1.42 -3.34
CA THR A 220 -10.56 -2.89 -3.43
C THR A 220 -10.75 -3.53 -2.05
N MET A 221 -10.16 -2.96 -1.01
CA MET A 221 -10.37 -3.40 0.38
C MET A 221 -11.85 -3.26 0.78
N GLN A 222 -12.50 -2.14 0.45
CA GLN A 222 -13.94 -1.96 0.71
C GLN A 222 -14.79 -2.93 -0.10
N TRP A 223 -14.41 -3.20 -1.35
CA TRP A 223 -15.06 -4.22 -2.18
C TRP A 223 -14.94 -5.62 -1.57
N LEU A 224 -13.75 -6.04 -1.14
CA LEU A 224 -13.54 -7.32 -0.45
C LEU A 224 -14.39 -7.43 0.83
N HIS A 225 -14.47 -6.34 1.61
CA HIS A 225 -15.31 -6.31 2.81
C HIS A 225 -16.81 -6.51 2.51
N SER A 226 -17.27 -6.27 1.28
CA SER A 226 -18.67 -6.53 0.88
C SER A 226 -19.02 -8.02 0.74
N TYR A 227 -18.06 -8.93 0.87
CA TYR A 227 -18.29 -10.37 0.77
C TYR A 227 -18.52 -10.99 2.15
N PRO A 228 -19.68 -11.62 2.41
CA PRO A 228 -19.94 -12.27 3.70
C PRO A 228 -18.91 -13.33 4.07
N LEU A 229 -18.30 -13.99 3.08
CA LEU A 229 -17.26 -15.00 3.32
C LEU A 229 -16.02 -14.41 3.99
N LEU A 230 -15.71 -13.16 3.68
CA LEU A 230 -14.61 -12.39 4.24
C LEU A 230 -15.05 -11.61 5.50
N ARG A 231 -16.18 -11.99 6.12
CA ARG A 231 -16.69 -11.44 7.39
C ARG A 231 -17.12 -12.55 8.36
N ARG A 232 -16.72 -13.79 8.07
CA ARG A 232 -17.29 -15.01 8.65
C ARG A 232 -17.08 -15.20 10.15
N GLY A 233 -16.19 -14.46 10.80
CA GLY A 233 -15.97 -14.73 12.21
C GLY A 233 -14.90 -13.96 12.92
N TYR A 234 -14.95 -14.15 14.24
CA TYR A 234 -13.86 -13.83 15.13
C TYR A 234 -12.87 -15.00 15.10
N ALA A 235 -11.62 -14.70 14.79
CA ALA A 235 -10.53 -15.65 14.82
C ALA A 235 -9.86 -15.69 16.20
N ARG A 236 -8.69 -16.33 16.30
CA ARG A 236 -7.97 -16.41 17.58
C ARG A 236 -7.61 -14.99 18.05
N PRO A 237 -7.99 -14.58 19.28
CA PRO A 237 -7.53 -13.31 19.83
C PRO A 237 -6.02 -13.31 20.01
N VAL A 238 -5.33 -12.30 19.47
CA VAL A 238 -3.89 -12.11 19.63
C VAL A 238 -3.66 -10.73 20.23
N ARG A 239 -3.11 -10.72 21.45
CA ARG A 239 -2.66 -9.50 22.10
C ARG A 239 -1.21 -9.30 21.76
N ILE A 240 -0.95 -8.41 20.80
CA ILE A 240 0.40 -7.88 20.61
C ILE A 240 0.63 -6.94 21.80
N ALA A 241 1.52 -7.31 22.71
CA ALA A 241 1.84 -6.48 23.87
C ALA A 241 2.45 -5.18 23.36
N GLY A 242 1.64 -4.12 23.25
CA GLY A 242 2.05 -2.77 22.85
C GLY A 242 2.86 -2.08 23.95
N THR A 243 3.87 -2.76 24.49
CA THR A 243 4.77 -2.17 25.46
C THR A 243 5.66 -1.16 24.75
N ARG A 244 6.03 -0.10 25.47
CA ARG A 244 7.03 0.86 24.96
C ARG A 244 8.33 0.17 24.56
N GLY A 245 8.70 -0.94 25.22
CA GLY A 245 9.86 -1.75 24.87
C GLY A 245 9.76 -2.39 23.48
N LEU A 246 8.62 -3.02 23.15
CA LEU A 246 8.41 -3.56 21.79
C LEU A 246 8.40 -2.44 20.75
N GLY A 247 7.75 -1.32 21.05
CA GLY A 247 7.76 -0.15 20.16
C GLY A 247 9.16 0.39 19.89
N LEU A 248 10.00 0.50 20.93
CA LEU A 248 11.39 0.92 20.81
C LEU A 248 12.19 -0.05 19.94
N PHE A 249 12.09 -1.34 20.22
CA PHE A 249 12.75 -2.38 19.42
C PHE A 249 12.34 -2.30 17.94
N THR A 250 11.04 -2.16 17.66
CA THR A 250 10.55 -2.05 16.28
C THR A 250 11.09 -0.81 15.56
N VAL A 251 11.10 0.36 16.22
CA VAL A 251 11.67 1.59 15.66
C VAL A 251 13.16 1.44 15.38
N LEU A 252 13.92 0.88 16.32
CA LEU A 252 15.36 0.68 16.14
C LEU A 252 15.65 -0.33 15.02
N ALA A 253 14.94 -1.45 14.98
CA ALA A 253 15.12 -2.46 13.94
C ALA A 253 14.77 -1.91 12.55
N ALA A 254 13.64 -1.21 12.41
CA ALA A 254 13.27 -0.56 11.16
C ALA A 254 14.26 0.55 10.77
N GLY A 255 14.74 1.32 11.74
CA GLY A 255 15.70 2.39 11.49
C GLY A 255 17.07 1.89 11.06
N LEU A 256 17.57 0.81 11.69
CA LEU A 256 18.79 0.13 11.27
C LEU A 256 18.64 -0.49 9.89
N ALA A 257 17.48 -1.09 9.57
CA ALA A 257 17.21 -1.61 8.23
C ALA A 257 17.27 -0.51 7.16
N LEU A 258 16.66 0.65 7.41
CA LEU A 258 16.68 1.80 6.50
C LEU A 258 18.08 2.39 6.36
N ALA A 259 18.82 2.56 7.46
CA ALA A 259 20.20 3.04 7.43
C ALA A 259 21.15 2.03 6.72
N GLY A 260 20.88 0.74 6.82
CA GLY A 260 21.69 -0.29 6.18
C GLY A 260 21.51 -0.40 4.67
N LEU A 261 20.46 0.19 4.08
CA LEU A 261 20.09 -0.04 2.67
C LEU A 261 21.23 0.26 1.70
N ALA A 262 21.98 1.35 1.93
CA ALA A 262 23.12 1.68 1.08
C ALA A 262 24.26 0.66 1.21
N ALA A 263 24.52 0.18 2.44
CA ALA A 263 25.64 -0.70 2.73
C ALA A 263 25.40 -2.13 2.20
N TRP A 264 24.17 -2.64 2.33
CA TRP A 264 23.79 -4.01 1.97
C TRP A 264 22.51 -4.05 1.13
N PRO A 265 22.47 -3.40 -0.06
CA PRO A 265 21.26 -3.30 -0.86
C PRO A 265 20.72 -4.66 -1.28
N GLU A 266 21.60 -5.59 -1.67
CA GLU A 266 21.20 -6.92 -2.13
C GLU A 266 20.57 -7.80 -1.04
N LEU A 267 20.86 -7.52 0.25
CA LEU A 267 20.34 -8.28 1.38
C LEU A 267 19.11 -7.62 2.00
N LEU A 268 19.13 -6.29 2.11
CA LEU A 268 18.11 -5.53 2.83
C LEU A 268 16.96 -5.04 1.93
N PHE A 269 17.03 -5.27 0.62
CA PHE A 269 15.95 -4.89 -0.30
C PHE A 269 14.53 -5.35 0.10
N PRO A 270 14.30 -6.53 0.73
CA PRO A 270 12.94 -6.92 1.12
C PRO A 270 12.37 -5.99 2.21
N LEU A 271 13.25 -5.40 3.03
CA LEU A 271 12.86 -4.54 4.14
C LEU A 271 12.36 -3.17 3.66
N VAL A 272 12.62 -2.77 2.42
CA VAL A 272 12.00 -1.58 1.80
C VAL A 272 10.47 -1.63 1.88
N TRP A 273 9.88 -2.83 1.79
CA TRP A 273 8.44 -3.05 1.82
C TRP A 273 7.84 -3.26 3.22
N MET A 274 8.67 -3.24 4.27
CA MET A 274 8.26 -3.53 5.64
C MET A 274 8.68 -2.46 6.64
N ALA A 275 9.90 -1.93 6.51
CA ALA A 275 10.47 -0.97 7.45
C ALA A 275 9.62 0.29 7.62
N PRO A 276 9.03 0.90 6.57
CA PRO A 276 8.19 2.09 6.75
C PRO A 276 6.95 1.79 7.59
N LEU A 277 6.24 0.70 7.29
CA LEU A 277 5.11 0.21 8.10
C LEU A 277 5.53 -0.04 9.55
N LEU A 278 6.64 -0.74 9.77
CA LEU A 278 7.15 -1.05 11.12
C LEU A 278 7.50 0.23 11.88
N LEU A 279 8.09 1.23 11.22
CA LEU A 279 8.41 2.51 11.84
C LEU A 279 7.14 3.24 12.31
N VAL A 280 6.11 3.28 11.46
CA VAL A 280 4.81 3.88 11.81
C VAL A 280 4.16 3.18 12.99
N LEU A 281 4.18 1.85 13.01
CA LEU A 281 3.60 1.05 14.10
C LEU A 281 4.41 1.15 15.40
N GLY A 282 5.74 1.15 15.31
CA GLY A 282 6.65 1.29 16.43
C GLY A 282 6.50 2.65 17.13
N ILE A 283 6.39 3.74 16.36
CA ILE A 283 6.15 5.09 16.89
C ILE A 283 4.78 5.17 17.60
N GLN A 284 3.73 4.59 17.01
CA GLN A 284 2.41 4.52 17.67
C GLN A 284 2.49 3.75 18.99
N ALA A 285 3.18 2.60 19.01
CA ALA A 285 3.36 1.81 20.22
C ALA A 285 4.16 2.55 21.31
N LEU A 286 5.23 3.28 20.95
CA LEU A 286 6.00 4.11 21.88
C LEU A 286 5.15 5.20 22.55
N ARG A 287 4.20 5.77 21.79
CA ARG A 287 3.25 6.79 22.28
C ARG A 287 2.08 6.21 23.05
N GLY A 288 1.96 4.88 23.13
CA GLY A 288 0.81 4.22 23.75
C GLY A 288 -0.48 4.38 22.95
N GLU A 289 -0.38 4.68 21.65
CA GLU A 289 -1.53 4.79 20.76
C GLU A 289 -2.00 3.42 20.28
N PRO A 290 -3.31 3.23 20.05
CA PRO A 290 -3.81 2.04 19.39
C PRO A 290 -3.19 1.91 17.99
N THR A 291 -2.47 0.81 17.76
CA THR A 291 -1.94 0.49 16.44
C THR A 291 -3.05 -0.05 15.53
N TRP A 292 -2.76 -0.13 14.23
CA TRP A 292 -3.65 -0.77 13.25
C TRP A 292 -4.05 -2.22 13.63
N PHE A 293 -3.23 -2.88 14.43
CA PHE A 293 -3.43 -4.25 14.91
C PHE A 293 -4.17 -4.35 16.25
N ALA A 294 -4.66 -3.24 16.82
CA ALA A 294 -5.37 -3.26 18.10
C ALA A 294 -6.60 -4.21 18.10
N ASP A 295 -7.29 -4.31 16.95
CA ASP A 295 -8.46 -5.17 16.79
C ASP A 295 -8.16 -6.69 16.85
N LEU A 296 -6.90 -7.10 16.67
CA LEU A 296 -6.49 -8.51 16.83
C LEU A 296 -6.74 -9.01 18.25
N ALA A 297 -6.67 -8.13 19.25
CA ALA A 297 -6.95 -8.48 20.65
C ALA A 297 -8.41 -8.89 20.88
N SER A 298 -9.31 -8.49 19.99
CA SER A 298 -10.73 -8.87 19.97
C SER A 298 -11.04 -10.02 19.01
N GLY A 299 -10.03 -10.57 18.33
CA GLY A 299 -10.21 -11.60 17.30
C GLY A 299 -10.76 -11.06 15.97
N ARG A 300 -10.77 -9.74 15.76
CA ARG A 300 -11.13 -9.10 14.50
C ARG A 300 -9.89 -8.92 13.61
N TRP A 301 -9.72 -9.84 12.67
CA TRP A 301 -8.56 -9.88 11.78
C TRP A 301 -8.78 -9.13 10.46
N GLU A 302 -9.95 -8.53 10.24
CA GLU A 302 -10.32 -7.91 8.96
C GLU A 302 -9.36 -6.79 8.56
N ARG A 303 -8.91 -6.00 9.54
CA ARG A 303 -7.89 -4.96 9.34
C ARG A 303 -6.55 -5.52 8.89
N LEU A 304 -6.25 -6.79 9.15
CA LEU A 304 -5.01 -7.42 8.72
C LEU A 304 -5.18 -8.08 7.34
N TYR A 305 -6.15 -8.99 7.18
CA TYR A 305 -6.21 -9.78 5.94
C TYR A 305 -6.84 -9.03 4.77
N LEU A 306 -7.79 -8.10 4.97
CA LEU A 306 -8.41 -7.40 3.85
C LEU A 306 -7.40 -6.55 3.05
N PRO A 307 -6.56 -5.72 3.68
CA PRO A 307 -5.52 -5.03 2.93
C PRO A 307 -4.45 -5.98 2.36
N ALA A 308 -4.08 -7.03 3.10
CA ALA A 308 -3.15 -8.06 2.61
C ALA A 308 -3.72 -8.88 1.44
N LEU A 309 -5.03 -8.88 1.20
CA LEU A 309 -5.67 -9.46 0.01
C LEU A 309 -5.88 -8.41 -1.09
N ALA A 310 -6.22 -7.17 -0.72
CA ALA A 310 -6.48 -6.09 -1.68
C ALA A 310 -5.23 -5.74 -2.49
N ALA A 311 -4.07 -5.60 -1.83
CA ALA A 311 -2.85 -5.20 -2.50
C ALA A 311 -2.31 -6.24 -3.49
N PRO A 312 -2.29 -7.57 -3.22
CA PRO A 312 -1.93 -8.55 -4.25
C PRO A 312 -2.89 -8.58 -5.45
N LEU A 313 -4.20 -8.35 -5.24
CA LEU A 313 -5.14 -8.23 -6.35
C LEU A 313 -4.84 -7.00 -7.21
N CYS A 314 -4.57 -5.85 -6.58
CA CYS A 314 -4.11 -4.67 -7.29
C CYS A 314 -2.73 -4.91 -7.94
N GLY A 315 -1.84 -5.64 -7.28
CA GLY A 315 -0.52 -6.04 -7.76
C GLY A 315 -0.60 -6.82 -9.06
N LEU A 316 -1.43 -7.85 -9.12
CA LEU A 316 -1.66 -8.60 -10.35
C LEU A 316 -2.11 -7.70 -11.50
N LEU A 317 -2.98 -6.72 -11.24
CA LEU A 317 -3.44 -5.76 -12.24
C LEU A 317 -2.38 -4.72 -12.60
N TRP A 318 -1.56 -4.26 -11.63
CA TRP A 318 -0.41 -3.38 -11.89
C TRP A 318 0.54 -4.06 -12.86
N GLU A 319 0.93 -5.30 -12.56
CA GLU A 319 1.87 -6.04 -13.39
C GLU A 319 1.29 -6.37 -14.77
N MET A 320 0.02 -6.74 -14.84
CA MET A 320 -0.67 -6.95 -16.12
C MET A 320 -0.64 -5.68 -16.97
N TRP A 321 -1.15 -4.56 -16.47
CA TRP A 321 -1.25 -3.33 -17.25
C TRP A 321 0.12 -2.72 -17.56
N ASN A 322 1.11 -2.92 -16.70
CA ASN A 322 2.49 -2.51 -16.93
C ASN A 322 3.16 -3.29 -18.08
N PHE A 323 2.90 -4.60 -18.19
CA PHE A 323 3.59 -5.51 -19.12
C PHE A 323 3.66 -4.99 -20.57
N HIS A 324 2.53 -4.48 -21.09
CA HIS A 324 2.43 -3.96 -22.45
C HIS A 324 2.29 -2.43 -22.53
N SER A 325 2.50 -1.72 -21.42
CA SER A 325 2.56 -0.25 -21.43
C SER A 325 3.84 0.24 -22.12
N GLN A 326 3.77 1.42 -22.77
CA GLN A 326 4.94 2.01 -23.42
C GLN A 326 5.92 2.56 -22.39
N ALA A 327 5.43 3.43 -21.50
CA ALA A 327 6.14 3.77 -20.28
C ALA A 327 5.84 2.69 -19.24
N LYS A 328 6.86 1.95 -18.83
CA LYS A 328 6.69 0.83 -17.90
C LYS A 328 7.89 0.68 -16.97
N TRP A 329 7.69 0.04 -15.82
CA TRP A 329 8.79 -0.37 -14.95
C TRP A 329 9.21 -1.81 -15.27
N VAL A 330 10.49 -2.09 -15.10
CA VAL A 330 11.08 -3.42 -15.21
C VAL A 330 11.83 -3.70 -13.91
N TYR A 331 11.64 -4.90 -13.36
CA TYR A 331 12.29 -5.29 -12.12
C TYR A 331 13.68 -5.89 -12.38
N SER A 332 14.57 -5.66 -11.43
CA SER A 332 15.87 -6.31 -11.29
C SER A 332 16.04 -6.63 -9.81
N ILE A 333 15.68 -7.85 -9.39
CA ILE A 333 15.65 -8.23 -7.98
C ILE A 333 16.80 -9.19 -7.66
N PRO A 334 17.66 -8.90 -6.66
CA PRO A 334 18.73 -9.79 -6.25
C PRO A 334 18.22 -11.20 -5.92
N PHE A 335 18.93 -12.22 -6.41
CA PHE A 335 18.73 -13.65 -6.10
C PHE A 335 17.42 -14.31 -6.57
N VAL A 336 16.31 -13.57 -6.70
CA VAL A 336 14.97 -14.13 -6.89
C VAL A 336 14.29 -13.73 -8.20
N GLN A 337 15.00 -13.08 -9.13
CA GLN A 337 14.51 -12.63 -10.44
C GLN A 337 14.19 -13.80 -11.41
N ARG A 338 13.23 -14.67 -11.07
CA ARG A 338 12.75 -15.79 -11.89
C ARG A 338 11.26 -16.06 -11.71
N TYR A 339 10.72 -16.90 -12.60
CA TYR A 339 9.32 -17.35 -12.61
C TYR A 339 8.36 -16.16 -12.70
N HIS A 340 8.59 -15.33 -13.71
CA HIS A 340 7.83 -14.11 -13.90
C HIS A 340 6.37 -14.39 -14.23
N LEU A 341 5.49 -13.66 -13.56
CA LEU A 341 4.12 -13.46 -13.98
C LEU A 341 4.00 -11.99 -14.36
N PHE A 342 3.86 -11.71 -15.66
CA PHE A 342 4.09 -10.38 -16.24
C PHE A 342 5.53 -9.88 -15.97
N GLU A 343 5.73 -8.65 -15.49
CA GLU A 343 7.08 -8.11 -15.22
C GLU A 343 7.65 -8.56 -13.86
N MET A 344 6.80 -9.01 -12.93
CA MET A 344 7.21 -9.31 -11.55
C MET A 344 7.61 -10.79 -11.38
N PRO A 345 8.76 -11.08 -10.74
CA PRO A 345 9.09 -12.43 -10.28
C PRO A 345 8.05 -12.96 -9.31
N LEU A 346 7.80 -14.28 -9.28
CA LEU A 346 6.75 -14.88 -8.45
C LEU A 346 6.86 -14.48 -6.96
N LEU A 347 8.07 -14.49 -6.39
CA LEU A 347 8.29 -14.09 -5.01
C LEU A 347 8.08 -12.60 -4.75
N GLY A 348 8.20 -11.76 -5.78
CA GLY A 348 7.92 -10.33 -5.68
C GLY A 348 6.47 -10.06 -5.26
N TYR A 349 5.52 -10.91 -5.65
CA TYR A 349 4.12 -10.77 -5.24
C TYR A 349 3.90 -10.88 -3.73
N THR A 350 4.83 -11.54 -3.01
CA THR A 350 4.75 -11.62 -1.53
C THR A 350 4.97 -10.26 -0.88
N GLY A 351 5.69 -9.34 -1.54
CA GLY A 351 5.87 -7.95 -1.10
C GLY A 351 4.56 -7.16 -1.10
N TYR A 352 3.58 -7.53 -1.93
CA TYR A 352 2.27 -6.89 -1.92
C TYR A 352 1.48 -7.14 -0.62
N LEU A 353 1.79 -8.20 0.13
CA LEU A 353 1.13 -8.53 1.40
C LEU A 353 1.38 -7.46 2.48
N PRO A 354 2.64 -7.16 2.89
CA PRO A 354 2.91 -6.07 3.80
C PRO A 354 2.60 -4.69 3.19
N PHE A 355 2.78 -4.53 1.88
CA PHE A 355 2.45 -3.28 1.18
C PHE A 355 0.97 -2.89 1.33
N GLY A 356 0.06 -3.86 1.30
CA GLY A 356 -1.35 -3.60 1.55
C GLY A 356 -1.62 -3.05 2.96
N LEU A 357 -0.95 -3.60 3.97
CA LEU A 357 -1.04 -3.11 5.34
C LEU A 357 -0.51 -1.68 5.44
N GLU A 358 0.58 -1.38 4.75
CA GLU A 358 1.11 -0.03 4.67
C GLU A 358 0.12 0.95 4.03
N CYS A 359 -0.46 0.59 2.88
CA CYS A 359 -1.52 1.37 2.25
C CYS A 359 -2.69 1.66 3.21
N ALA A 360 -3.11 0.66 3.99
CA ALA A 360 -4.22 0.81 4.92
C ALA A 360 -3.88 1.72 6.12
N VAL A 361 -2.66 1.61 6.65
CA VAL A 361 -2.17 2.50 7.71
C VAL A 361 -2.06 3.94 7.23
N ILE A 362 -1.52 4.17 6.02
CA ILE A 362 -1.46 5.52 5.44
C ILE A 362 -2.88 6.06 5.17
N ALA A 363 -3.79 5.24 4.65
CA ALA A 363 -5.19 5.63 4.46
C ALA A 363 -5.88 5.99 5.79
N ASP A 364 -5.58 5.28 6.89
CA ASP A 364 -6.05 5.63 8.24
C ASP A 364 -5.51 6.98 8.70
N LEU A 365 -4.21 7.23 8.53
CA LEU A 365 -3.58 8.52 8.88
C LEU A 365 -4.19 9.68 8.10
N VAL A 366 -4.37 9.53 6.78
CA VAL A 366 -5.08 10.50 5.94
C VAL A 366 -6.51 10.69 6.47
N GLY A 367 -7.18 9.59 6.80
CA GLY A 367 -8.55 9.60 7.31
C GLY A 367 -8.71 10.34 8.64
N ARG A 368 -7.73 10.24 9.55
CA ARG A 368 -7.72 10.97 10.84
C ARG A 368 -7.68 12.49 10.65
N ALA A 369 -7.12 12.99 9.54
CA ALA A 369 -7.14 14.41 9.21
C ALA A 369 -8.55 14.92 8.83
N PHE A 370 -9.47 14.02 8.46
CA PHE A 370 -10.87 14.33 8.24
C PHE A 370 -11.65 14.14 9.55
N ARG A 371 -12.40 15.16 10.00
CA ARG A 371 -13.12 15.23 11.31
C ARG A 371 -14.18 14.12 11.57
N ARG A 372 -14.32 13.14 10.68
CA ARG A 372 -15.07 11.91 10.89
C ARG A 372 -14.08 10.75 10.88
N PRO A 373 -13.93 9.99 11.99
CA PRO A 373 -12.96 8.91 12.06
C PRO A 373 -13.09 8.00 10.82
N PRO A 374 -11.97 7.58 10.22
CA PRO A 374 -12.00 6.66 9.09
C PRO A 374 -12.59 5.33 9.54
N GLN A 375 -13.92 5.18 9.40
CA GLN A 375 -14.52 3.85 9.31
C GLN A 375 -14.22 3.33 7.89
N LEU A 376 -12.95 2.94 7.68
CA LEU A 376 -12.52 2.21 6.48
C LEU A 376 -13.28 0.89 6.35
N LEU A 377 -13.67 0.32 7.49
CA LEU A 377 -14.61 -0.78 7.64
C LEU A 377 -15.72 -0.31 8.59
N PRO A 378 -17.01 -0.45 8.25
CA PRO A 378 -18.10 -0.10 9.16
C PRO A 378 -18.03 -0.95 10.43
N THR A 379 -18.01 -0.30 11.60
CA THR A 379 -18.15 -0.99 12.89
C THR A 379 -19.61 -1.44 13.06
N SER A 380 -19.84 -2.70 13.40
CA SER A 380 -21.19 -3.25 13.63
C SER A 380 -21.94 -2.65 14.83
N ASP A 381 -21.27 -1.86 15.68
CA ASP A 381 -21.78 -1.49 17.02
C ASP A 381 -22.22 -0.02 17.15
N ARG A 382 -23.11 0.47 16.28
CA ARG A 382 -23.85 1.71 16.58
C ARG A 382 -25.34 1.57 16.31
N ARG A 383 -25.99 0.63 16.99
CA ARG A 383 -27.44 0.67 17.30
C ARG A 383 -27.73 -0.11 18.60
N LEU A 384 -27.21 0.38 19.72
CA LEU A 384 -27.76 0.13 21.05
C LEU A 384 -27.39 1.33 21.93
N ALA A 385 -28.08 2.43 21.68
CA ALA A 385 -28.35 3.51 22.63
C ALA A 385 -29.61 4.22 22.15
#